data_AF-A0A1Y3D0X7-F1
#
_entry.id   AF-A0A1Y3D0X7-F1
#
_cell.length_a   1.000
_cell.length_b   1.000
_cell.length_c   1.000
_cell.angle_alpha   90.00
_cell.angle_beta   90.00
_cell.angle_gamma   90.00
#
_symmetry.space_group_name_H-M   'P 1'
#
loop_
_entity.id
_entity.type
_entity.pdbx_description
1 polymer ?
#
loop_
_entity_poly.entity_id
_entity_poly.type
_entity_poly.pdbx_seq_one_letter_code
_entity_poly.pdbx_strand_id
1 'polypeptide(L)' 'MTNRHIYRATSYDRNKGVLLKSDYVFMLESLESYIGHIQSLDIDNHEEIDRLKLLFIKLDHQIQRFR' A
#
# COMPACT_ATOMS: atom_id res chain seq x y z
N MET A 1 -8.76 -18.47 45.21
CA MET A 1 -8.59 -17.32 44.29
C MET A 1 -8.16 -17.86 42.93
N THR A 2 -9.12 -18.08 42.03
CA THR A 2 -8.88 -18.65 40.70
C THR A 2 -8.49 -17.55 39.73
N ASN A 3 -7.21 -17.55 39.34
CA ASN A 3 -6.62 -16.58 38.41
C ASN A 3 -7.20 -16.78 37.00
N ARG A 4 -8.24 -16.01 36.66
CA ARG A 4 -9.04 -16.13 35.42
C ARG A 4 -8.34 -15.62 34.16
N HIS A 5 -7.09 -15.14 34.26
CA HIS A 5 -6.42 -14.40 33.17
C HIS A 5 -5.22 -15.08 32.50
N ILE A 6 -4.93 -16.35 32.82
CA ILE A 6 -3.72 -17.03 32.31
C ILE A 6 -3.84 -17.47 30.83
N TYR A 7 -5.06 -17.58 30.28
CA TYR A 7 -5.29 -18.03 28.89
C TYR A 7 -5.91 -16.97 27.98
N ARG A 8 -5.55 -15.69 28.13
CA ARG A 8 -5.91 -14.69 27.12
C ARG A 8 -4.95 -14.83 25.93
N ALA A 9 -5.29 -15.72 25.01
CA ALA A 9 -4.64 -15.74 23.71
C ALA A 9 -4.82 -14.37 23.05
N THR A 10 -3.69 -13.77 22.68
CA THR A 10 -3.53 -12.62 21.78
C THR A 10 -4.12 -11.28 22.27
N SER A 11 -3.24 -10.35 22.62
CA SER A 11 -3.51 -8.92 22.42
C SER A 11 -3.60 -8.67 20.91
N TYR A 12 -4.75 -9.00 20.31
CA TYR A 12 -5.02 -8.67 18.92
C TYR A 12 -5.08 -7.15 18.79
N ASP A 13 -4.06 -6.60 18.16
CA ASP A 13 -3.96 -5.17 17.86
C ASP A 13 -4.40 -4.96 16.42
N ARG A 14 -5.55 -4.34 16.23
CA ARG A 14 -6.14 -4.05 14.91
C ARG A 14 -5.27 -3.11 14.07
N ASN A 15 -4.31 -2.41 14.69
CA ASN A 15 -3.38 -1.53 13.98
C ASN A 15 -2.18 -2.29 13.41
N LYS A 16 -1.93 -3.53 13.84
CA LYS A 16 -0.85 -4.37 13.30
C LYS A 16 -1.34 -5.08 12.03
N GLY A 17 -0.64 -4.86 10.92
CA GLY A 17 -1.01 -5.41 9.60
C GLY A 17 -1.93 -4.51 8.77
N VAL A 18 -2.14 -3.26 9.19
CA VAL A 18 -2.86 -2.24 8.42
C VAL A 18 -1.85 -1.23 7.89
N LEU A 19 -1.92 -0.94 6.59
CA LEU A 19 -1.10 0.10 5.98
C LEU A 19 -1.53 1.48 6.50
N LEU A 20 -0.54 2.24 6.94
CA LEU A 20 -0.71 3.63 7.33
C LEU A 20 -0.64 4.54 6.10
N LYS A 21 -1.12 5.77 6.23
CA LYS A 21 -1.04 6.77 5.17
C LYS A 21 0.38 6.95 4.64
N SER A 22 1.39 6.93 5.52
CA SER A 22 2.81 7.01 5.15
C SER A 22 3.22 5.88 4.20
N ASP A 23 2.70 4.67 4.41
CA ASP A 23 3.03 3.51 3.58
C ASP A 23 2.44 3.68 2.18
N TYR A 24 1.21 4.21 2.08
CA TYR A 24 0.61 4.52 0.78
C TYR A 24 1.35 5.64 0.03
N VAL A 25 1.85 6.65 0.72
CA VAL A 25 2.68 7.72 0.11
C VAL A 25 4.00 7.12 -0.39
N PHE A 26 4.65 6.26 0.38
CA PHE A 26 5.88 5.59 -0.05
C PHE A 26 5.67 4.69 -1.29
N MET A 27 4.54 3.98 -1.34
CA MET A 27 4.16 3.20 -2.52
C MET A 27 3.97 4.09 -3.76
N LEU A 28 3.39 5.27 -3.59
CA LEU A 28 3.20 6.25 -4.67
C LEU A 28 4.55 6.72 -5.24
N GLU A 29 5.46 7.17 -4.37
CA GLU A 29 6.82 7.59 -4.77
C GLU A 29 7.59 6.49 -5.51
N SER A 30 7.45 5.24 -5.02
CA SER A 30 8.09 4.07 -5.63
C SER A 30 7.53 3.79 -7.04
N LEU A 31 6.21 3.91 -7.22
CA LEU A 31 5.56 3.73 -8.51
C LEU A 31 5.92 4.85 -9.49
N GLU A 32 6.08 6.10 -9.02
CA GLU A 32 6.51 7.22 -9.86
C GLU A 32 7.93 6.99 -10.38
N SER A 33 8.83 6.55 -9.50
CA SER A 33 10.19 6.17 -9.91
C SER A 33 10.18 5.02 -10.91
N TYR A 34 9.29 4.03 -10.75
CA TYR A 34 9.19 2.90 -11.65
C TYR A 34 8.65 3.30 -13.03
N ILE A 35 7.65 4.19 -13.10
CA ILE A 35 7.17 4.74 -14.37
C ILE A 35 8.30 5.49 -15.08
N GLY A 36 9.06 6.32 -14.38
CA GLY A 36 10.20 7.03 -14.96
C GLY A 36 11.25 6.08 -15.53
N HIS A 37 11.49 4.95 -14.85
CA HIS A 37 12.36 3.90 -15.38
C HIS A 37 11.78 3.23 -16.63
N ILE A 38 10.52 2.80 -16.60
CA ILE A 38 9.85 2.15 -17.74
C ILE A 38 9.83 3.06 -18.98
N GLN A 39 9.60 4.35 -18.80
CA GLN A 39 9.60 5.33 -19.88
C GLN A 39 10.98 5.55 -20.50
N SER A 40 12.06 5.26 -19.76
CA SER A 40 13.42 5.33 -20.27
C SER A 40 13.84 4.10 -21.08
N LEU A 41 13.05 3.02 -21.04
CA LEU A 41 13.31 1.81 -21.79
C LEU A 41 12.80 1.94 -23.23
N ASP A 42 13.60 1.51 -24.19
CA ASP A 42 13.28 1.53 -25.63
C ASP A 42 12.46 0.30 -26.06
N ILE A 43 11.48 -0.08 -25.24
CA ILE A 43 10.56 -1.21 -25.47
C ILE A 43 9.12 -0.75 -25.32
N ASP A 44 8.22 -1.41 -26.06
CA ASP A 44 6.79 -1.14 -25.97
C ASP A 44 6.22 -1.60 -24.62
N ASN A 45 6.07 -0.65 -23.71
CA ASN A 45 5.54 -0.84 -22.37
C ASN A 45 4.12 -0.27 -22.21
N HIS A 46 3.38 -0.04 -23.30
CA HIS A 46 2.09 0.64 -23.25
C HIS A 46 1.07 -0.04 -22.33
N GLU A 47 0.99 -1.37 -22.36
CA GLU A 47 0.07 -2.13 -21.51
C GLU A 47 0.43 -2.01 -20.01
N GLU A 48 1.71 -2.05 -19.69
CA GLU A 48 2.18 -1.96 -18.31
C GLU A 48 1.97 -0.55 -17.75
N ILE A 49 2.18 0.49 -18.57
CA ILE A 49 1.87 1.87 -18.23
C ILE A 49 0.38 2.05 -17.94
N ASP A 50 -0.52 1.46 -18.72
CA ASP A 50 -1.97 1.55 -18.47
C ASP A 50 -2.39 0.83 -17.19
N ARG A 51 -1.80 -0.33 -16.90
CA ARG A 51 -2.01 -1.02 -15.62
C ARG A 51 -1.51 -0.19 -14.44
N LEU A 52 -0.36 0.48 -14.57
CA LEU A 52 0.18 1.37 -13.55
C LEU A 52 -0.74 2.56 -13.32
N LYS A 53 -1.27 3.21 -14.37
CA LYS A 53 -2.25 4.30 -14.22
C LYS A 53 -3.47 3.88 -13.40
N LEU A 54 -4.02 2.69 -13.64
CA LEU A 54 -5.14 2.16 -12.86
C LEU A 54 -4.77 1.94 -11.38
N LEU A 55 -3.53 1.51 -11.11
CA LEU A 55 -3.03 1.35 -9.76
C LEU A 55 -2.90 2.70 -9.04
N PHE A 56 -2.39 3.73 -9.71
CA PHE A 56 -2.30 5.09 -9.19
C PHE A 56 -3.68 5.64 -8.77
N ILE A 57 -4.68 5.48 -9.63
CA ILE A 57 -6.05 5.95 -9.32
C ILE A 57 -6.60 5.25 -8.07
N LYS A 58 -6.40 3.92 -7.94
CA LYS A 58 -6.85 3.16 -6.77
C LYS A 58 -6.13 3.61 -5.49
N LEU A 59 -4.83 3.85 -5.58
CA LEU A 59 -4.02 4.33 -4.46
C LEU A 59 -4.45 5.73 -4.02
N ASP A 60 -4.68 6.65 -4.97
CA ASP A 60 -5.14 8.00 -4.66
C ASP A 60 -6.51 7.97 -3.95
N HIS A 61 -7.47 7.21 -4.47
CA HIS A 61 -8.76 7.01 -3.79
C HIS A 61 -8.59 6.45 -2.37
N GLN A 62 -7.67 5.52 -2.16
CA GLN A 62 -7.42 4.95 -0.85
C GLN A 62 -6.80 6.00 0.09
N ILE A 63 -5.85 6.81 -0.38
CA ILE A 63 -5.26 7.93 0.38
C ILE A 63 -6.33 8.96 0.75
N GLN A 64 -7.23 9.30 -0.17
CA GLN A 64 -8.34 10.21 0.08
C GLN A 64 -9.29 9.68 1.17
N ARG A 65 -9.51 8.35 1.25
CA ARG A 65 -10.32 7.74 2.32
C ARG A 65 -9.69 7.83 3.72
N PHE A 66 -8.38 8.06 3.81
CA PHE A 66 -7.70 8.31 5.10
C PHE A 66 -7.77 9.78 5.55
N ARG A 67 -8.30 10.69 4.72
CA ARG A 67 -8.42 12.12 5.02
C ARG A 67 -9.74 12.44 5.72
#